data_AF-A0A2W5SDV3-F1
#
_entry.id   AF-A0A2W5SDV3-F1
#
_cell.length_a   1.000
_cell.length_b   1.000
_cell.length_c   1.000
_cell.angle_alpha   90.00
_cell.angle_beta   90.00
_cell.angle_gamma   90.00
#
_symmetry.space_group_name_H-M   'P 1'
#
loop_
_entity.id
_entity.type
_entity.pdbx_description
1 polymer ?
#
loop_
_entity_poly.entity_id
_entity_poly.type
_entity_poly.pdbx_seq_one_letter_code
_entity_poly.pdbx_strand_id
1 'polypeptide(L)'
;MAEVMMTVNHQRPVGAFMTALTRWKDDDRPETVEDFMKLLAGYLNRNFLKAQNPVDVSAKAPDLVKQDAKEPGEAVAAFVPYDDDDKSDKAMGRWTVHPYMEIANVRKNAALELHQHSASRVFVRLPETKLLKDAERDAHVLSVAGDKDKFTGPTYYYNYFGQTADMTTMEYLWSRIADYTTSSCR
;
A
#
# COMPACT_ATOMS: atom_id res chain seq x y z
N MET A 1 10.00 2.24 13.97
CA MET A 1 9.73 1.11 13.05
C MET A 1 9.33 1.76 11.76
N ALA A 2 9.81 1.34 10.60
CA ALA A 2 9.46 2.04 9.36
C ALA A 2 7.96 1.86 9.05
N GLU A 3 7.29 2.92 8.58
CA GLU A 3 5.87 2.90 8.21
C GLU A 3 5.65 2.00 6.99
N VAL A 4 4.71 1.06 7.06
CA VAL A 4 4.31 0.24 5.91
C VAL A 4 3.68 1.15 4.85
N MET A 5 4.31 1.25 3.69
CA MET A 5 3.86 2.10 2.59
C MET A 5 3.41 1.23 1.42
N MET A 6 2.21 1.48 0.88
CA MET A 6 1.69 0.79 -0.30
C MET A 6 1.47 1.79 -1.43
N THR A 7 2.04 1.51 -2.60
CA THR A 7 1.95 2.33 -3.80
C THR A 7 1.32 1.54 -4.93
N VAL A 8 0.31 2.12 -5.60
CA VAL A 8 -0.38 1.53 -6.75
C VAL A 8 -0.15 2.40 -7.98
N ASN A 9 0.60 1.90 -8.95
CA ASN A 9 0.93 2.68 -10.16
C ASN A 9 -0.08 2.45 -11.28
N HIS A 10 -0.75 1.29 -11.31
CA HIS A 10 -1.78 0.98 -12.30
C HIS A 10 -3.11 0.63 -11.62
N GLN A 11 -3.91 1.66 -11.36
CA GLN A 11 -5.14 1.58 -10.57
C GLN A 11 -6.19 0.60 -11.15
N ARG A 12 -6.41 0.60 -12.47
CA ARG A 12 -7.43 -0.24 -13.11
C ARG A 12 -7.21 -1.75 -12.90
N PRO A 13 -6.06 -2.34 -13.29
CA PRO A 13 -5.86 -3.78 -13.14
C PRO A 13 -5.79 -4.21 -11.66
N VAL A 14 -5.23 -3.38 -10.80
CA VAL A 14 -5.21 -3.60 -9.35
C VAL A 14 -6.63 -3.52 -8.76
N GLY A 15 -7.44 -2.55 -9.17
CA GLY A 15 -8.84 -2.43 -8.75
C GLY A 15 -9.68 -3.63 -9.17
N ALA A 16 -9.48 -4.14 -10.39
CA ALA A 16 -10.13 -5.36 -10.87
C ALA A 16 -9.74 -6.58 -10.03
N PHE A 17 -8.45 -6.70 -9.69
CA PHE A 17 -7.94 -7.75 -8.80
C PHE A 17 -8.59 -7.70 -7.41
N MET A 18 -8.60 -6.53 -6.77
CA MET A 18 -9.23 -6.34 -5.46
C MET A 18 -10.71 -6.70 -5.49
N THR A 19 -11.41 -6.27 -6.55
CA THR A 19 -12.83 -6.61 -6.77
C THR A 19 -13.07 -8.11 -6.97
N ALA A 20 -12.12 -8.81 -7.56
CA ALA A 20 -12.21 -10.26 -7.70
C ALA A 20 -11.95 -10.97 -6.36
N LEU A 21 -11.01 -10.46 -5.56
CA LEU A 21 -10.66 -10.97 -4.24
C LEU A 21 -11.83 -10.86 -3.25
N THR A 22 -12.69 -9.85 -3.37
CA THR A 22 -13.83 -9.72 -2.47
C THR A 22 -14.86 -10.85 -2.59
N ARG A 23 -14.85 -11.58 -3.71
CA ARG A 23 -15.77 -12.69 -3.97
C ARG A 23 -15.29 -14.02 -3.38
N TRP A 24 -14.08 -14.08 -2.86
CA TRP A 24 -13.55 -15.24 -2.14
C TRP A 24 -13.99 -15.24 -0.68
N LYS A 25 -14.18 -16.43 -0.12
CA LYS A 25 -14.41 -16.63 1.33
C LYS A 25 -13.18 -16.20 2.11
N ASP A 26 -13.36 -15.81 3.36
CA ASP A 26 -12.27 -15.34 4.22
C ASP A 26 -11.13 -16.38 4.32
N ASP A 27 -11.48 -17.65 4.56
CA ASP A 27 -10.52 -18.77 4.65
C ASP A 27 -9.80 -19.08 3.32
N ASP A 28 -10.26 -18.50 2.21
CA ASP A 28 -9.68 -18.70 0.89
C ASP A 28 -8.68 -17.60 0.51
N ARG A 29 -8.58 -16.52 1.30
CA ARG A 29 -7.77 -15.33 1.02
C ARG A 29 -6.29 -15.53 1.32
N PRO A 30 -5.38 -14.75 0.71
CA PRO A 30 -3.96 -14.82 1.02
C PRO A 30 -3.69 -14.42 2.48
N GLU A 31 -2.94 -15.25 3.19
CA GLU A 31 -2.58 -15.06 4.61
C GLU A 31 -1.25 -14.33 4.79
N THR A 32 -0.46 -14.20 3.72
CA THR A 32 0.83 -13.51 3.72
C THR A 32 0.93 -12.46 2.63
N VAL A 33 1.78 -11.45 2.82
CA VAL A 33 2.08 -10.46 1.78
C VAL A 33 2.65 -11.13 0.53
N GLU A 34 3.46 -12.18 0.70
CA GLU A 34 4.01 -12.97 -0.40
C GLU A 34 2.90 -13.60 -1.25
N ASP A 35 1.94 -14.28 -0.61
CA ASP A 35 0.83 -14.94 -1.30
C ASP A 35 -0.03 -13.93 -2.05
N PHE A 36 -0.30 -12.79 -1.43
CA PHE A 36 -1.06 -11.70 -2.04
C PHE A 36 -0.37 -11.14 -3.28
N MET A 37 0.93 -10.85 -3.21
CA MET A 37 1.68 -10.27 -4.32
C MET A 37 1.84 -11.26 -5.47
N LYS A 38 2.04 -12.54 -5.15
CA LYS A 38 2.05 -13.64 -6.10
C LYS A 38 0.69 -13.83 -6.81
N LEU A 39 -0.40 -13.79 -6.05
CA LEU A 39 -1.76 -13.90 -6.59
C LEU A 39 -2.08 -12.72 -7.52
N LEU A 40 -1.66 -11.50 -7.16
CA LEU A 40 -1.76 -10.33 -8.03
C LEU A 40 -0.98 -10.52 -9.34
N ALA A 41 0.29 -10.94 -9.27
CA ALA A 41 1.11 -11.17 -10.46
C ALA A 41 0.47 -12.20 -11.41
N GLY A 42 -0.02 -13.33 -10.87
CA GLY A 42 -0.72 -14.35 -11.65
C GLY A 42 -1.99 -13.80 -12.32
N TYR A 43 -2.79 -13.03 -11.58
CA TYR A 43 -3.99 -12.40 -12.11
C TYR A 43 -3.69 -11.42 -13.26
N LEU A 44 -2.65 -10.61 -13.13
CA LEU A 44 -2.22 -9.64 -14.15
C LEU A 44 -1.75 -10.34 -15.43
N ASN A 45 -0.90 -11.36 -15.28
CA ASN A 45 -0.41 -12.14 -16.41
C ASN A 45 -1.56 -12.75 -17.22
N ARG A 46 -2.54 -13.34 -16.53
CA ARG A 46 -3.67 -14.00 -17.19
C ARG A 46 -4.63 -13.04 -17.89
N ASN A 47 -4.97 -11.93 -17.24
CA ASN A 47 -6.13 -11.13 -17.64
C ASN A 47 -5.76 -9.80 -18.31
N PHE A 48 -4.54 -9.32 -18.16
CA PHE A 48 -4.14 -8.00 -18.68
C PHE A 48 -2.95 -8.05 -19.63
N LEU A 49 -1.99 -8.93 -19.37
CA LEU A 49 -0.76 -9.01 -20.17
C LEU A 49 -0.84 -10.06 -21.29
N LYS A 50 -1.46 -11.22 -21.04
CA LYS A 50 -1.68 -12.26 -22.07
C LYS A 50 -3.07 -12.23 -22.70
N ALA A 51 -3.94 -11.33 -22.25
CA ALA A 51 -5.29 -11.27 -22.77
C ALA A 51 -5.26 -10.79 -24.22
N GLN A 52 -5.67 -11.66 -25.15
CA GLN A 52 -5.79 -11.32 -26.58
C GLN A 52 -6.84 -10.23 -26.82
N ASN A 53 -7.78 -10.04 -25.89
CA ASN A 53 -8.75 -8.95 -25.88
C ASN A 53 -8.62 -8.18 -24.55
N PRO A 54 -8.42 -6.85 -24.58
CA PRO A 54 -8.36 -6.05 -23.36
C PRO A 54 -9.67 -6.18 -22.57
N VAL A 55 -9.58 -6.33 -21.24
CA VAL A 55 -10.74 -6.39 -20.35
C VAL A 55 -11.68 -5.22 -20.64
N ASP A 56 -12.91 -5.52 -21.03
CA ASP A 56 -13.96 -4.52 -21.18
C ASP A 56 -14.28 -3.92 -19.80
N VAL A 57 -14.15 -2.60 -19.67
CA VAL A 57 -14.39 -1.87 -18.42
C VAL A 57 -15.87 -1.82 -18.03
N SER A 58 -16.77 -2.16 -18.95
CA SER A 58 -18.19 -2.37 -18.67
C SER A 58 -18.50 -3.80 -18.21
N ALA A 59 -17.55 -4.73 -18.37
CA ALA A 59 -17.70 -6.11 -17.94
C ALA A 59 -17.24 -6.30 -16.48
N LYS A 60 -17.80 -7.32 -15.84
CA LYS A 60 -17.38 -7.75 -14.50
C LYS A 60 -15.89 -8.07 -14.49
N ALA A 61 -15.17 -7.65 -13.43
CA ALA A 61 -13.78 -8.05 -13.22
C ALA A 61 -13.64 -9.58 -13.30
N PRO A 62 -12.66 -10.14 -14.04
CA PRO A 62 -12.42 -11.58 -14.09
C PRO A 62 -12.26 -12.20 -12.71
N ASP A 63 -12.73 -13.43 -12.52
CA ASP A 63 -12.58 -14.12 -11.23
C ASP A 63 -11.13 -14.55 -10.98
N LEU A 64 -10.72 -14.53 -9.70
CA LEU A 64 -9.45 -15.12 -9.29
C LEU A 64 -9.55 -16.65 -9.38
N VAL A 65 -8.46 -17.27 -9.81
CA VAL A 65 -8.31 -18.72 -9.81
C VAL A 65 -7.26 -19.08 -8.76
N LYS A 66 -7.62 -19.97 -7.82
CA LYS A 66 -6.66 -20.60 -6.92
C LYS A 66 -5.73 -21.49 -7.75
N GLN A 67 -4.58 -20.95 -8.15
CA GLN A 67 -3.51 -21.70 -8.79
C GLN A 67 -2.19 -21.28 -8.16
N ASP A 68 -1.23 -22.21 -8.14
CA ASP A 68 0.13 -21.93 -7.70
C ASP A 68 0.69 -20.76 -8.51
N ALA A 69 1.31 -19.82 -7.80
CA ALA A 69 1.84 -18.53 -8.24
C ALA A 69 2.82 -18.50 -9.45
N LYS A 70 2.92 -19.57 -10.23
CA LYS A 70 3.85 -19.75 -11.34
C LYS A 70 3.15 -19.71 -12.69
N GLU A 71 2.26 -18.75 -12.91
CA GLU A 71 1.90 -18.39 -14.28
C GLU A 71 3.10 -17.64 -14.89
N PRO A 72 3.85 -18.21 -15.85
CA PRO A 72 4.98 -17.53 -16.45
C PRO A 72 4.48 -16.27 -17.16
N GLY A 73 5.05 -15.10 -16.91
CA GLY A 73 4.61 -13.86 -17.56
C GLY A 73 5.44 -12.65 -17.16
N GLU A 74 5.08 -11.48 -17.67
CA GLU A 74 5.85 -10.25 -17.48
C GLU A 74 5.68 -9.65 -16.08
N ALA A 75 4.51 -9.82 -15.45
CA ALA A 75 4.33 -9.43 -14.06
C ALA A 75 4.98 -10.49 -13.15
N VAL A 76 5.97 -10.05 -12.37
CA VAL A 76 6.69 -10.90 -11.42
C VAL A 76 6.64 -10.28 -10.03
N ALA A 77 6.18 -11.06 -9.05
CA ALA A 77 6.26 -10.70 -7.65
C ALA A 77 7.69 -10.92 -7.14
N ALA A 78 8.33 -9.89 -6.59
CA ALA A 78 9.69 -9.97 -6.07
C ALA A 78 9.81 -9.26 -4.72
N PHE A 79 10.54 -9.90 -3.80
CA PHE A 79 10.98 -9.26 -2.57
C PHE A 79 12.41 -8.72 -2.74
N VAL A 80 12.62 -7.46 -2.41
CA VAL A 80 13.92 -6.79 -2.44
C VAL A 80 14.23 -6.33 -1.02
N PRO A 81 15.18 -6.97 -0.29
CA PRO A 81 15.60 -6.49 1.02
C PRO A 81 16.27 -5.12 0.89
N TYR A 82 16.20 -4.31 1.95
CA TYR A 82 16.97 -3.08 2.00
C TYR A 82 18.45 -3.38 2.26
N ASP A 83 19.34 -2.67 1.56
CA ASP A 83 20.80 -2.92 1.61
C ASP A 83 21.39 -2.77 3.01
N ASP A 84 20.75 -1.95 3.84
CA ASP A 84 21.21 -1.59 5.19
C ASP A 84 20.65 -2.51 6.30
N ASP A 85 19.80 -3.49 5.96
CA ASP A 85 19.21 -4.43 6.94
C ASP A 85 19.99 -5.74 7.00
N ASP A 86 19.79 -6.53 8.07
CA ASP A 86 20.42 -7.84 8.17
C ASP A 86 19.96 -8.73 6.99
N LYS A 87 20.85 -9.54 6.41
CA LYS A 87 20.52 -10.40 5.26
C LYS A 87 19.75 -11.67 5.65
N SER A 88 19.13 -11.70 6.83
CA SER A 88 18.34 -12.85 7.27
C SER A 88 16.91 -12.79 6.70
N ASP A 89 16.13 -13.86 6.90
CA ASP A 89 14.69 -13.86 6.55
C ASP A 89 13.86 -12.84 7.35
N LYS A 90 14.50 -12.14 8.31
CA LYS A 90 13.92 -11.04 9.05
C LYS A 90 14.21 -9.69 8.41
N ALA A 91 15.02 -9.59 7.36
CA ALA A 91 15.25 -8.33 6.65
C ALA A 91 13.94 -7.62 6.33
N MET A 92 13.87 -6.32 6.64
CA MET A 92 12.88 -5.44 6.05
C MET A 92 13.23 -5.23 4.57
N GLY A 93 12.20 -5.07 3.77
CA GLY A 93 12.37 -4.79 2.36
C GLY A 93 11.08 -4.32 1.74
N ARG A 94 11.01 -4.48 0.43
CA ARG A 94 9.83 -4.19 -0.37
C ARG A 94 9.41 -5.39 -1.19
N TRP A 95 8.12 -5.62 -1.24
CA TRP A 95 7.49 -6.46 -2.24
C TRP A 95 7.09 -5.61 -3.45
N THR A 96 7.38 -6.08 -4.65
CA THR A 96 7.00 -5.41 -5.90
C THR A 96 6.31 -6.39 -6.84
N VAL A 97 5.31 -5.90 -7.56
CA VAL A 97 4.85 -6.47 -8.84
C VAL A 97 5.03 -5.35 -9.85
N HIS A 98 6.24 -5.20 -10.38
CA HIS A 98 6.57 -4.07 -11.24
C HIS A 98 5.82 -4.15 -12.59
N PRO A 99 5.28 -3.05 -13.12
CA PRO A 99 5.16 -1.72 -12.51
C PRO A 99 3.90 -1.52 -11.64
N TYR A 100 3.03 -2.51 -11.45
CA TYR A 100 1.67 -2.38 -10.91
C TYR A 100 1.53 -1.95 -9.45
N MET A 101 2.27 -2.58 -8.53
CA MET A 101 2.11 -2.36 -7.08
C MET A 101 3.43 -2.56 -6.34
N GLU A 102 3.64 -1.76 -5.30
CA GLU A 102 4.72 -1.91 -4.33
C GLU A 102 4.17 -1.86 -2.89
N ILE A 103 4.69 -2.73 -2.01
CA ILE A 103 4.50 -2.68 -0.56
C ILE A 103 5.89 -2.62 0.06
N ALA A 104 6.22 -1.49 0.68
CA ALA A 104 7.52 -1.20 1.29
C ALA A 104 7.47 -1.33 2.82
N ASN A 105 8.64 -1.45 3.43
CA ASN A 105 8.83 -1.58 4.88
C ASN A 105 8.08 -2.79 5.47
N VAL A 106 8.20 -3.95 4.83
CA VAL A 106 7.64 -5.22 5.32
C VAL A 106 8.70 -6.32 5.34
N ARG A 107 8.55 -7.28 6.25
CA ARG A 107 9.34 -8.52 6.20
C ARG A 107 8.80 -9.41 5.08
N LYS A 108 9.67 -10.25 4.52
CA LYS A 108 9.31 -11.16 3.42
C LYS A 108 8.04 -11.97 3.71
N ASN A 109 7.95 -12.57 4.89
CA ASN A 109 6.85 -13.43 5.34
C ASN A 109 5.88 -12.71 6.28
N ALA A 110 5.68 -11.41 6.13
CA ALA A 110 4.72 -10.69 6.95
C ALA A 110 3.30 -11.27 6.76
N ALA A 111 2.61 -11.52 7.87
CA ALA A 111 1.21 -11.91 7.86
C ALA A 111 0.35 -10.79 7.24
N LEU A 112 -0.71 -11.17 6.55
CA LEU A 112 -1.63 -10.27 5.87
C LEU A 112 -3.05 -10.50 6.41
N GLU A 113 -3.67 -9.42 6.87
CA GLU A 113 -5.09 -9.40 7.20
C GLU A 113 -5.83 -8.54 6.17
N LEU A 114 -6.88 -9.12 5.57
CA LEU A 114 -7.74 -8.44 4.61
C LEU A 114 -9.09 -8.17 5.24
N HIS A 115 -9.36 -6.90 5.55
CA HIS A 115 -10.63 -6.48 6.11
C HIS A 115 -11.59 -6.07 4.99
N GLN A 116 -12.81 -6.61 5.04
CA GLN A 116 -13.94 -6.09 4.26
C GLN A 116 -14.82 -5.28 5.20
N HIS A 117 -15.10 -4.04 4.81
CA HIS A 117 -16.01 -3.20 5.55
C HIS A 117 -17.45 -3.52 5.15
N SER A 118 -18.34 -3.42 6.14
CA SER A 118 -19.78 -3.57 5.94
C SER A 118 -20.49 -2.39 6.60
N ALA A 119 -21.72 -2.11 6.20
CA ALA A 119 -22.52 -1.05 6.81
C ALA A 119 -22.76 -1.27 8.32
N SER A 120 -22.55 -2.49 8.84
CA SER A 120 -22.72 -2.84 10.26
C SER A 120 -21.40 -2.83 11.06
N ARG A 121 -20.24 -2.66 10.42
CA ARG A 121 -18.93 -2.65 11.11
C ARG A 121 -17.90 -1.81 10.38
N VAL A 122 -17.41 -0.76 11.04
CA VAL A 122 -16.32 0.10 10.57
C VAL A 122 -15.05 -0.22 11.34
N PHE A 123 -13.94 -0.37 10.64
CA PHE A 123 -12.60 -0.46 11.22
C PHE A 123 -11.89 0.87 11.02
N VAL A 124 -11.45 1.49 12.12
CA VAL A 124 -10.61 2.70 12.08
C VAL A 124 -9.18 2.25 12.33
N ARG A 125 -8.29 2.46 11.37
CA ARG A 125 -6.87 2.12 11.57
C ARG A 125 -6.21 3.26 12.32
N LEU A 126 -5.64 2.98 13.48
CA LEU A 126 -4.85 3.97 14.22
C LEU A 126 -3.37 3.91 13.79
N PRO A 127 -2.63 5.03 13.83
CA PRO A 127 -1.20 5.03 13.60
C PRO A 127 -0.51 4.17 14.67
N GLU A 128 0.61 3.56 14.30
CA GLU A 128 1.43 2.84 15.28
C GLU A 128 2.05 3.85 16.26
N THR A 129 2.02 3.52 17.56
CA THR A 129 2.32 4.46 18.63
C THR A 129 3.77 4.94 18.61
N LYS A 130 4.75 4.09 18.28
CA LYS A 130 6.15 4.51 18.19
C LYS A 130 6.39 5.41 16.98
N LEU A 131 5.82 5.06 15.83
CA LEU A 131 5.87 5.88 14.61
C LEU A 131 5.28 7.28 14.83
N LEU A 132 4.12 7.35 15.50
CA LEU A 132 3.51 8.63 15.84
C LEU A 132 4.46 9.50 16.69
N LYS A 133 5.08 8.92 17.72
CA LYS A 133 6.04 9.64 18.58
C LYS A 133 7.28 10.11 17.81
N ASP A 134 7.83 9.27 16.95
CA ASP A 134 9.00 9.62 16.14
C ASP A 134 8.63 10.75 15.15
N ALA A 135 7.48 10.65 14.48
CA ALA A 135 7.00 11.68 13.55
C ALA A 135 6.70 13.03 14.24
N GLU A 136 6.10 13.01 15.43
CA GLU A 136 5.86 14.21 16.25
C GLU A 136 7.19 14.88 16.66
N ARG A 137 8.17 14.09 17.08
CA ARG A 137 9.52 14.61 17.39
C ARG A 137 10.14 15.27 16.16
N ASP A 138 10.10 14.60 15.02
CA ASP A 138 10.74 15.09 13.80
C ASP A 138 10.02 16.35 13.26
N ALA A 139 8.68 16.39 13.31
CA ALA A 139 7.88 17.57 12.99
C ALA A 139 8.20 18.74 13.93
N HIS A 140 8.43 18.48 15.22
CA HIS A 140 8.86 19.50 16.18
C HIS A 140 10.25 20.04 15.86
N VAL A 141 11.22 19.17 15.55
CA VAL A 141 12.58 19.59 15.15
C VAL A 141 12.54 20.45 13.89
N LEU A 142 11.76 20.05 12.88
CA LEU A 142 11.58 20.81 11.64
C LEU A 142 10.92 22.17 11.89
N SER A 143 9.91 22.23 12.76
CA SER A 143 9.30 23.51 13.16
C SER A 143 10.29 24.44 13.85
N VAL A 144 11.19 23.91 14.70
CA VAL A 144 12.23 24.72 15.37
C VAL A 144 13.33 25.19 14.41
N ALA A 145 13.68 24.38 13.40
CA ALA A 145 14.72 24.70 12.42
C ALA A 145 14.22 25.57 11.25
N GLY A 146 12.91 25.55 10.97
CA GLY A 146 12.25 26.25 9.87
C GLY A 146 11.43 27.47 10.33
N ASP A 147 10.56 27.95 9.43
CA ASP A 147 9.53 28.94 9.78
C ASP A 147 8.44 28.22 10.59
N LYS A 148 8.32 28.55 11.88
CA LYS A 148 7.42 27.86 12.81
C LYS A 148 5.96 27.92 12.39
N ASP A 149 5.60 28.96 11.63
CA ASP A 149 4.24 29.25 11.21
C ASP A 149 3.92 28.65 9.84
N LYS A 150 4.86 27.93 9.21
CA LYS A 150 4.69 27.34 7.88
C LYS A 150 5.25 25.94 7.78
N PHE A 151 4.69 25.18 6.85
CA PHE A 151 5.17 23.87 6.52
C PHE A 151 6.53 23.97 5.83
N THR A 152 7.54 23.31 6.42
CA THR A 152 8.87 23.17 5.81
C THR A 152 9.13 21.70 5.49
N GLY A 153 8.82 21.30 4.25
CA GLY A 153 9.03 19.93 3.76
C GLY A 153 9.33 19.87 2.26
N PRO A 154 9.62 18.68 1.72
CA PRO A 154 10.08 18.52 0.33
C PRO A 154 9.09 19.05 -0.71
N THR A 155 9.61 19.71 -1.75
CA THR A 155 8.82 20.45 -2.75
C THR A 155 7.85 19.59 -3.57
N TYR A 156 8.07 18.28 -3.65
CA TYR A 156 7.17 17.37 -4.39
C TYR A 156 5.83 17.11 -3.70
N TYR A 157 5.66 17.50 -2.42
CA TYR A 157 4.35 17.50 -1.76
C TYR A 157 3.47 18.70 -2.14
N TYR A 158 4.03 19.77 -2.70
CA TYR A 158 3.26 20.98 -3.04
C TYR A 158 2.22 20.75 -4.14
N ASN A 159 2.44 19.78 -5.04
CA ASN A 159 1.47 19.47 -6.09
C ASN A 159 0.23 18.72 -5.58
N TYR A 160 0.26 18.17 -4.36
CA TYR A 160 -0.92 17.55 -3.74
C TYR A 160 -1.85 18.57 -3.09
N PHE A 161 -1.40 19.82 -2.92
CA PHE A 161 -2.07 20.79 -2.06
C PHE A 161 -1.97 22.22 -2.62
N GLY A 162 -3.03 22.67 -3.30
CA GLY A 162 -3.20 24.09 -3.62
C GLY A 162 -3.51 24.98 -2.41
N GLN A 163 -3.52 24.45 -1.17
CA GLN A 163 -4.02 25.15 0.04
C GLN A 163 -3.12 25.02 1.30
N THR A 164 -1.94 24.39 1.27
CA THR A 164 -1.09 24.18 2.46
C THR A 164 -0.21 25.37 2.87
N ALA A 165 -0.41 26.56 2.28
CA ALA A 165 0.46 27.71 2.53
C ALA A 165 0.38 28.26 3.98
N ASP A 166 -0.69 27.93 4.71
CA ASP A 166 -1.00 28.49 6.03
C ASP A 166 -0.99 27.44 7.18
N MET A 167 -0.37 26.27 6.99
CA MET A 167 -0.27 25.24 8.03
C MET A 167 1.16 25.09 8.51
N THR A 168 1.34 24.88 9.82
CA THR A 168 2.62 24.47 10.42
C THR A 168 2.96 23.00 10.10
N THR A 169 4.22 22.62 10.28
CA THR A 169 4.67 21.23 10.10
C THR A 169 3.94 20.23 11.02
N MET A 170 3.55 20.65 12.22
CA MET A 170 2.78 19.81 13.15
C MET A 170 1.32 19.65 12.71
N GLU A 171 0.67 20.73 12.28
CA GLU A 171 -0.70 20.67 11.74
C GLU A 171 -0.77 19.82 10.48
N TYR A 172 0.26 19.88 9.65
CA TYR A 172 0.39 18.98 8.50
C TYR A 172 0.48 17.52 8.95
N LEU A 173 1.33 17.18 9.92
CA LEU A 173 1.43 15.83 10.46
C LEU A 173 0.07 15.32 10.98
N TRP A 174 -0.64 16.12 11.76
CA TRP A 174 -1.98 15.77 12.26
C TRP A 174 -3.00 15.57 11.13
N SER A 175 -2.97 16.43 10.12
CA SER A 175 -3.81 16.27 8.92
C SER A 175 -3.51 14.96 8.20
N ARG A 176 -2.24 14.57 8.07
CA ARG A 176 -1.84 13.28 7.49
C ARG A 176 -2.28 12.10 8.35
N ILE A 177 -2.23 12.22 9.68
CA ILE A 177 -2.76 11.19 10.60
C ILE A 177 -4.27 11.07 10.43
N ALA A 178 -5.01 12.19 10.34
CA ALA A 178 -6.44 12.19 10.09
C ALA A 178 -6.78 11.53 8.75
N ASP A 179 -6.07 11.88 7.68
CA ASP A 179 -6.20 11.24 6.37
C ASP A 179 -5.89 9.73 6.45
N TYR A 180 -4.79 9.33 7.07
CA TYR A 180 -4.44 7.91 7.28
C TYR A 180 -5.52 7.13 8.02
N THR A 181 -6.01 7.69 9.13
CA THR A 181 -7.02 7.03 9.98
C THR A 181 -8.41 6.99 9.33
N THR A 182 -8.75 7.93 8.46
CA THR A 182 -10.07 8.01 7.84
C THR A 182 -10.11 7.45 6.42
N SER A 183 -9.02 7.53 5.65
CA SER A 183 -8.86 6.83 4.38
C SER A 183 -8.83 5.31 4.53
N SER A 184 -8.48 4.83 5.73
CA SER A 184 -8.59 3.43 6.13
C SER A 184 -9.99 3.04 6.66
N CYS A 185 -10.86 4.01 6.94
CA CYS A 185 -12.29 3.79 7.16
C CYS A 185 -13.01 3.73 5.80
N ARG A 186 -12.95 2.61 5.10
CA ARG A 186 -13.71 2.41 3.85
C ARG A 186 -14.43 1.07 3.84
#